data_AF-A0A7W0HFW8-F1
#
_entry.id   AF-A0A7W0HFW8-F1
#
_cell.length_a   1.000
_cell.length_b   1.000
_cell.length_c   1.000
_cell.angle_alpha   90.00
_cell.angle_beta   90.00
_cell.angle_gamma   90.00
#
_symmetry.space_group_name_H-M   'P 1'
#
loop_
_entity.id
_entity.type
_entity.pdbx_description
1 polymer ?
#
loop_
_entity_poly.entity_id
_entity_poly.type
_entity_poly.pdbx_seq_one_letter_code
_entity_poly.pdbx_strand_id
1 'polypeptide(L)'
;MPAVFEQHYVKRLDGPNVKKGKSKKDLAEQVIADIRKFKQDNHCDRLVMVWCGSTEIYMKETAVHQTMESLEKGLEQSDPAIPPSMIYAYAAIKEGIPYANGAPNLSADVPALMALALETQSPMAGEGREYYD
;
A
#
# COMPACT_ATOMS: atom_id res chain seq x y z
N MET A 1 -3.79 15.73 4.19
CA MET A 1 -2.43 15.20 4.38
C MET A 1 -1.72 15.13 3.03
N PRO A 2 -0.39 15.31 2.96
CA PRO A 2 0.40 14.99 1.76
C PRO A 2 0.31 13.50 1.43
N ALA A 3 0.46 13.13 0.16
CA ALA A 3 0.34 11.74 -0.31
C ALA A 3 1.70 11.14 -0.68
N VAL A 4 1.88 9.83 -0.50
CA VAL A 4 2.92 9.08 -1.22
C VAL A 4 2.57 9.11 -2.72
N PHE A 5 3.44 9.68 -3.53
CA PHE A 5 3.24 9.84 -4.97
C PHE A 5 4.58 9.77 -5.71
N GLU A 6 4.59 9.04 -6.81
CA GLU A 6 5.74 8.91 -7.71
C GLU A 6 5.23 8.92 -9.16
N GLN A 7 5.60 9.96 -9.92
CA GLN A 7 5.13 10.16 -11.30
C GLN A 7 5.48 8.99 -12.23
N HIS A 8 6.53 8.22 -11.91
CA HIS A 8 6.91 7.00 -12.64
C HIS A 8 5.74 6.04 -12.84
N TYR A 9 4.91 5.86 -11.80
CA TYR A 9 3.78 4.94 -11.82
C TYR A 9 2.52 5.57 -12.41
N VAL A 10 2.46 6.90 -12.56
CA VAL A 10 1.28 7.63 -13.04
C VAL A 10 1.68 8.77 -13.98
N LYS A 11 2.11 8.42 -15.20
CA LYS A 11 2.88 9.28 -16.12
C LYS A 11 2.27 10.65 -16.48
N ARG A 12 0.94 10.79 -16.42
CA ARG A 12 0.21 11.99 -16.87
C ARG A 12 -0.18 12.96 -15.75
N LEU A 13 0.24 12.66 -14.52
CA LEU A 13 -0.11 13.45 -13.35
C LEU A 13 1.13 14.14 -12.78
N ASP A 14 0.91 15.37 -12.32
CA ASP A 14 1.82 16.10 -11.44
C ASP A 14 1.01 16.51 -10.21
N GLY A 15 1.56 16.22 -9.03
CA GLY A 15 0.91 16.47 -7.76
C GLY A 15 1.88 17.21 -6.85
N PRO A 16 1.59 18.45 -6.42
CA PRO A 16 2.54 19.20 -5.58
C PRO A 16 2.49 18.81 -4.09
N ASN A 17 1.43 18.12 -3.64
CA ASN A 17 1.21 17.77 -2.23
C ASN A 17 1.72 16.36 -1.89
N VAL A 18 3.05 16.20 -1.89
CA VAL A 18 3.74 14.90 -1.82
C VAL A 18 4.52 14.73 -0.53
N LYS A 19 4.41 13.56 0.10
CA LYS A 19 5.24 13.15 1.24
C LYS A 19 6.69 13.02 0.80
N LYS A 20 7.62 13.35 1.70
CA LYS A 20 9.06 13.18 1.49
C LYS A 20 9.59 12.22 2.53
N GLY A 21 10.36 11.23 2.11
CA GLY A 21 10.96 10.24 2.98
C GLY A 21 12.28 9.75 2.38
N LYS A 22 13.13 9.20 3.23
CA LYS A 22 14.44 8.65 2.83
C LYS A 22 14.32 7.31 2.11
N SER A 23 13.23 6.59 2.37
CA SER A 23 12.91 5.32 1.74
C SER A 23 11.39 5.10 1.64
N LYS A 24 10.97 4.09 0.88
CA LYS A 24 9.56 3.66 0.85
C LYS A 24 9.10 3.15 2.22
N LYS A 25 9.99 2.61 3.04
CA LYS A 25 9.72 2.25 4.44
C LYS A 25 9.39 3.48 5.29
N ASP A 26 10.19 4.55 5.19
CA ASP A 26 9.91 5.83 5.88
C ASP A 26 8.56 6.41 5.43
N LEU A 27 8.26 6.36 4.13
CA LEU A 27 6.95 6.76 3.61
C LEU A 27 5.80 5.91 4.17
N ALA A 28 5.99 4.59 4.30
CA ALA A 28 5.01 3.70 4.93
C ALA A 28 4.77 4.07 6.41
N GLU A 29 5.83 4.34 7.16
CA GLU A 29 5.75 4.76 8.56
C GLU A 29 5.02 6.10 8.71
N GLN A 30 5.21 7.04 7.78
CA GLN A 30 4.45 8.28 7.74
C GLN A 30 2.96 8.05 7.43
N VAL A 31 2.61 7.08 6.59
CA VAL A 31 1.20 6.71 6.34
C VAL A 31 0.60 6.05 7.59
N ILE A 32 1.33 5.18 8.27
CA ILE A 32 0.90 4.57 9.56
C ILE A 32 0.66 5.68 10.61
N ALA A 33 1.56 6.66 10.69
CA ALA A 33 1.39 7.80 11.60
C ALA A 33 0.13 8.61 11.26
N ASP A 34 -0.14 8.87 9.97
CA ASP A 34 -1.35 9.55 9.52
C ASP A 34 -2.63 8.77 9.87
N ILE A 35 -2.63 7.45 9.67
CA ILE A 35 -3.74 6.55 10.04
C ILE A 35 -4.04 6.66 11.53
N ARG A 36 -3.02 6.50 12.38
CA ARG A 36 -3.15 6.56 13.85
C ARG A 36 -3.64 7.93 14.30
N LYS A 37 -3.06 9.00 13.74
CA LYS A 37 -3.49 10.37 14.02
C LYS A 37 -4.94 10.61 13.62
N PHE A 38 -5.33 10.18 12.43
CA PHE A 38 -6.72 10.30 11.97
C PHE A 38 -7.68 9.58 12.90
N LYS A 39 -7.37 8.35 13.32
CA LYS A 39 -8.17 7.59 14.30
C LYS A 39 -8.38 8.38 15.59
N GLN A 40 -7.29 8.90 16.14
CA GLN A 40 -7.28 9.62 17.42
C GLN A 40 -8.05 10.95 17.32
N ASP A 41 -7.73 11.78 16.33
CA ASP A 41 -8.30 13.12 16.17
C ASP A 41 -9.82 13.07 15.94
N ASN A 42 -10.32 11.99 15.35
CA ASN A 42 -11.74 11.80 15.02
C ASN A 42 -12.45 10.82 15.96
N HIS A 43 -11.80 10.35 17.04
CA HIS A 43 -12.37 9.41 18.01
C HIS A 43 -13.02 8.17 17.36
N CYS A 44 -12.39 7.62 16.32
CA CYS A 44 -12.93 6.48 15.59
C CYS A 44 -12.61 5.16 16.29
N ASP A 45 -13.62 4.32 16.52
CA ASP A 45 -13.39 2.96 17.02
C ASP A 45 -12.77 2.04 15.96
N ARG A 46 -13.18 2.24 14.70
CA ARG A 46 -12.83 1.40 13.55
C ARG A 46 -12.44 2.26 12.36
N LEU A 47 -11.57 1.71 11.51
CA LEU A 47 -11.15 2.30 10.25
C LEU A 47 -11.31 1.27 9.12
N VAL A 48 -11.37 1.78 7.89
CA VAL A 48 -11.23 1.04 6.64
C VAL A 48 -10.40 1.91 5.70
N MET A 49 -9.47 1.32 4.95
CA MET A 49 -8.74 2.00 3.90
C MET A 49 -9.26 1.57 2.53
N VAL A 50 -9.58 2.54 1.68
CA VAL A 50 -9.98 2.28 0.29
C VAL A 50 -9.03 3.03 -0.63
N TRP A 51 -8.33 2.32 -1.52
CA TRP A 51 -7.54 2.95 -2.56
C TRP A 51 -8.44 3.42 -3.70
N CYS A 52 -8.61 4.73 -3.77
CA CYS A 52 -9.23 5.42 -4.91
C CYS A 52 -8.22 6.36 -5.60
N GLY A 53 -6.94 6.00 -5.54
CA GLY A 53 -5.89 6.70 -6.27
C GLY A 53 -6.00 6.47 -7.78
N SER A 54 -5.22 7.21 -8.56
CA SER A 54 -5.12 6.97 -9.99
C SER A 54 -4.57 5.58 -10.28
N THR A 55 -5.02 4.96 -11.36
CA THR A 55 -4.49 3.67 -11.83
C THR A 55 -3.01 3.79 -12.12
N GLU A 56 -2.22 2.98 -11.44
CA GLU A 56 -0.78 2.88 -11.64
C GLU A 56 -0.46 2.06 -12.90
N ILE A 57 0.77 2.17 -13.40
CA ILE A 57 1.25 1.31 -14.49
C ILE A 57 1.05 -0.17 -14.16
N TYR A 58 0.83 -0.99 -15.18
CA TYR A 58 0.78 -2.44 -15.01
C TYR A 58 2.13 -2.97 -14.53
N MET A 59 2.10 -3.82 -13.50
CA MET A 59 3.27 -4.44 -12.88
C MET A 59 2.99 -5.92 -12.64
N LYS A 60 4.03 -6.74 -12.71
CA LYS A 60 3.95 -8.16 -12.37
C LYS A 60 4.59 -8.42 -11.01
N GLU A 61 4.20 -9.50 -10.38
CA GLU A 61 4.89 -9.99 -9.19
C GLU A 61 6.38 -10.26 -9.47
N THR A 62 7.21 -10.04 -8.46
CA THR A 62 8.66 -10.32 -8.48
C THR A 62 9.05 -10.92 -7.13
N ALA A 63 10.33 -11.20 -6.92
CA ALA A 63 10.84 -11.77 -5.67
C ALA A 63 10.56 -10.88 -4.43
N VAL A 64 10.48 -9.56 -4.60
CA VAL A 64 10.20 -8.61 -3.50
C VAL A 64 8.78 -8.76 -2.95
N HIS A 65 7.88 -9.38 -3.70
CA HIS A 65 6.46 -9.52 -3.35
C HIS A 65 6.12 -10.85 -2.66
N GLN A 66 7.09 -11.77 -2.55
CA GLN A 66 6.83 -13.16 -2.17
C GLN A 66 6.72 -13.38 -0.66
N THR A 67 7.50 -12.67 0.16
CA THR A 67 7.48 -12.82 1.62
C THR A 67 7.48 -11.46 2.30
N MET A 68 7.01 -11.40 3.55
CA MET A 68 7.09 -10.16 4.32
C MET A 68 8.53 -9.68 4.52
N GLU A 69 9.48 -10.60 4.66
CA GLU A 69 10.90 -10.28 4.76
C GLU A 69 11.41 -9.61 3.46
N SER A 70 11.10 -10.18 2.29
CA SER A 70 11.54 -9.59 1.01
C SER A 70 10.85 -8.25 0.74
N LEU A 71 9.57 -8.11 1.10
CA LEU A 71 8.83 -6.87 0.96
C LEU A 71 9.35 -5.77 1.88
N GLU A 72 9.60 -6.05 3.16
CA GLU A 72 10.11 -5.05 4.11
C GLU A 72 11.53 -4.61 3.74
N LYS A 73 12.39 -5.54 3.30
CA LYS A 73 13.71 -5.20 2.74
C LYS A 73 13.58 -4.33 1.47
N GLY A 74 12.62 -4.64 0.60
CA GLY A 74 12.32 -3.83 -0.58
C GLY A 74 11.86 -2.42 -0.22
N LEU A 75 11.02 -2.26 0.80
CA LEU A 75 10.60 -0.95 1.31
C LEU A 75 11.80 -0.14 1.83
N GLU A 76 12.70 -0.77 2.58
CA GLU A 76 13.93 -0.13 3.09
C GLU A 76 14.84 0.33 1.94
N GLN A 77 14.97 -0.50 0.90
CA GLN A 77 15.81 -0.24 -0.27
C GLN A 77 15.10 0.60 -1.35
N SER A 78 13.83 0.96 -1.13
CA SER A 78 12.98 1.68 -2.09
C SER A 78 12.87 0.99 -3.45
N ASP A 79 12.69 -0.33 -3.43
CA ASP A 79 12.58 -1.17 -4.63
C ASP A 79 11.52 -0.61 -5.61
N PRO A 80 11.86 -0.39 -6.90
CA PRO A 80 10.92 0.13 -7.89
C PRO A 80 9.75 -0.81 -8.19
N ALA A 81 9.81 -2.09 -7.80
CA ALA A 81 8.69 -3.01 -7.92
C ALA A 81 7.58 -2.76 -6.89
N ILE A 82 7.79 -1.91 -5.87
CA ILE A 82 6.78 -1.55 -4.85
C ILE A 82 6.15 -0.19 -5.19
N PRO A 83 4.95 -0.13 -5.78
CA PRO A 83 4.31 1.14 -6.12
C PRO A 83 3.68 1.84 -4.90
N PRO A 84 3.30 3.12 -5.00
CA PRO A 84 2.60 3.86 -3.95
C PRO A 84 1.38 3.14 -3.37
N SER A 85 0.50 2.54 -4.19
CA SER A 85 -0.67 1.79 -3.72
C SER A 85 -0.32 0.68 -2.73
N MET A 86 0.79 -0.03 -2.98
CA MET A 86 1.27 -1.11 -2.12
C MET A 86 1.79 -0.59 -0.78
N ILE A 87 2.32 0.63 -0.72
CA ILE A 87 2.73 1.28 0.54
C ILE A 87 1.50 1.55 1.41
N TYR A 88 0.39 2.01 0.83
CA TYR A 88 -0.87 2.22 1.55
C TYR A 88 -1.49 0.88 1.99
N ALA A 89 -1.50 -0.13 1.11
CA ALA A 89 -1.95 -1.47 1.46
C ALA A 89 -1.15 -2.05 2.64
N TYR A 90 0.18 -2.00 2.56
CA TYR A 90 1.07 -2.43 3.65
C TYR A 90 0.75 -1.69 4.95
N ALA A 91 0.64 -0.35 4.91
CA ALA A 91 0.37 0.46 6.10
C ALA A 91 -0.98 0.11 6.76
N ALA A 92 -2.05 -0.03 5.97
CA ALA A 92 -3.37 -0.40 6.48
C ALA A 92 -3.35 -1.81 7.09
N ILE A 93 -2.85 -2.79 6.34
CA ILE A 93 -2.86 -4.20 6.76
C ILE A 93 -1.97 -4.38 8.00
N LYS A 94 -0.79 -3.74 8.07
CA LYS A 94 0.09 -3.78 9.25
C LYS A 94 -0.60 -3.23 10.51
N GLU A 95 -1.50 -2.27 10.37
CA GLU A 95 -2.31 -1.72 11.47
C GLU A 95 -3.59 -2.53 11.76
N GLY A 96 -3.81 -3.67 11.09
CA GLY A 96 -5.02 -4.47 11.29
C GLY A 96 -6.27 -3.85 10.66
N ILE A 97 -6.11 -2.96 9.67
CA ILE A 97 -7.20 -2.19 9.07
C ILE A 97 -7.64 -2.87 7.76
N PRO A 98 -8.95 -3.13 7.56
CA PRO A 98 -9.46 -3.63 6.30
C PRO A 98 -9.06 -2.74 5.12
N TYR A 99 -8.64 -3.36 4.01
CA TYR A 99 -8.17 -2.66 2.82
C TYR A 99 -9.01 -3.05 1.59
N ALA A 100 -9.44 -2.05 0.80
CA ALA A 100 -10.12 -2.27 -0.46
C ALA A 100 -9.41 -1.56 -1.62
N ASN A 101 -9.05 -2.29 -2.67
CA ASN A 101 -8.46 -1.72 -3.88
C ASN A 101 -9.53 -1.33 -4.90
N GLY A 102 -9.67 -0.04 -5.21
CA GLY A 102 -10.64 0.49 -6.17
C GLY A 102 -10.08 0.71 -7.58
N ALA A 103 -8.82 0.33 -7.86
CA ALA A 103 -8.18 0.52 -9.16
C ALA A 103 -7.51 -0.78 -9.65
N PRO A 104 -7.38 -0.99 -10.98
CA PRO A 104 -6.83 -2.22 -11.53
C PRO A 104 -5.28 -2.18 -11.55
N ASN A 105 -4.66 -2.30 -10.39
CA ASN A 105 -3.21 -2.31 -10.19
C ASN A 105 -2.81 -3.28 -9.07
N LEU A 106 -1.56 -3.75 -9.10
CA LEU A 106 -1.06 -4.87 -8.28
C LEU A 106 -1.30 -4.72 -6.77
N SER A 107 -1.17 -3.50 -6.23
CA SER A 107 -1.52 -3.09 -4.86
C SER A 107 -1.33 -4.18 -3.77
N ALA A 108 -2.42 -4.79 -3.29
CA ALA A 108 -2.45 -5.69 -2.15
C ALA A 108 -2.40 -7.18 -2.55
N ASP A 109 -2.52 -7.49 -3.84
CA ASP A 109 -2.78 -8.85 -4.35
C ASP A 109 -1.51 -9.68 -4.51
N VAL A 110 -0.56 -9.49 -3.59
CA VAL A 110 0.75 -10.15 -3.57
C VAL A 110 0.89 -11.10 -2.38
N PRO A 111 1.64 -12.22 -2.50
CA PRO A 111 1.76 -13.22 -1.44
C PRO A 111 2.17 -12.66 -0.06
N ALA A 112 3.10 -11.70 -0.02
CA ALA A 112 3.53 -11.06 1.22
C ALA A 112 2.36 -10.37 1.96
N LEU A 113 1.59 -9.53 1.26
CA LEU A 113 0.48 -8.78 1.87
C LEU A 113 -0.73 -9.66 2.17
N MET A 114 -0.97 -10.70 1.38
CA MET A 114 -1.98 -11.71 1.71
C MET A 114 -1.64 -12.48 2.99
N ALA A 115 -0.38 -12.87 3.17
CA ALA A 115 0.06 -13.52 4.41
C ALA A 115 -0.07 -12.57 5.61
N LEU A 116 0.30 -11.30 5.45
CA LEU A 116 0.15 -10.28 6.49
C LEU A 116 -1.33 -10.02 6.84
N ALA A 117 -2.22 -10.02 5.84
CA ALA A 117 -3.66 -9.85 6.07
C ALA A 117 -4.24 -11.01 6.88
N LEU A 118 -3.79 -12.24 6.64
CA LEU A 118 -4.14 -13.40 7.46
C LEU A 118 -3.61 -13.27 8.90
N GLU A 119 -2.35 -12.83 9.07
CA GLU A 119 -1.76 -12.65 10.41
C GLU A 119 -2.51 -11.58 11.23
N THR A 120 -2.83 -10.46 10.60
CA THR A 120 -3.46 -9.29 11.24
C THR A 120 -4.99 -9.39 11.28
N GLN A 121 -5.58 -10.42 10.68
CA GLN A 121 -7.02 -10.59 10.51
C GLN A 121 -7.67 -9.40 9.78
N SER A 122 -6.95 -8.80 8.83
CA SER A 122 -7.41 -7.66 8.03
C SER A 122 -8.15 -8.16 6.79
N PRO A 123 -9.46 -7.91 6.65
CA PRO A 123 -10.18 -8.23 5.43
C PRO A 123 -9.62 -7.44 4.24
N MET A 124 -9.54 -8.09 3.08
CA MET A 124 -9.17 -7.46 1.81
C MET A 124 -10.28 -7.59 0.78
N ALA A 125 -10.44 -6.58 -0.06
CA ALA A 125 -11.35 -6.55 -1.19
C ALA A 125 -10.76 -5.71 -2.34
N GLY A 126 -11.35 -5.76 -3.53
CA GLY A 126 -10.81 -5.07 -4.70
C GLY A 126 -10.29 -6.04 -5.75
N GLU A 127 -9.50 -5.56 -6.72
CA GLU A 127 -9.12 -6.33 -7.91
C GLU A 127 -8.63 -7.75 -7.56
N GLY A 128 -9.35 -8.75 -8.08
CA GLY A 128 -9.06 -10.15 -7.87
C GLY A 128 -8.06 -10.66 -8.89
N ARG A 129 -7.17 -11.55 -8.46
CA ARG A 129 -6.48 -12.45 -9.38
C ARG A 129 -7.52 -13.13 -10.27
N GLU A 130 -7.34 -13.02 -11.59
CA GLU A 130 -7.75 -14.12 -12.47
C GLU A 130 -6.86 -15.31 -12.09
N TYR A 131 -7.37 -16.18 -11.21
CA TYR A 131 -6.81 -17.52 -11.06
C TYR A 131 -7.06 -18.24 -12.39
N TYR A 132 -6.13 -18.14 -13.34
CA TYR A 132 -6.03 -19.19 -14.35
C TYR A 132 -5.30 -20.35 -13.68
N ASP A 133 -6.03 -21.46 -13.59
CA ASP A 133 -5.60 -22.77 -13.13
C ASP A 133 -4.22 -23.19 -13.69
#